data_AF-A0A109LFJ7-F1
#
_entry.id   AF-A0A109LFJ7-F1
#
_cell.length_a   1.000
_cell.length_b   1.000
_cell.length_c   1.000
_cell.angle_alpha   90.00
_cell.angle_beta   90.00
_cell.angle_gamma   90.00
#
_symmetry.space_group_name_H-M   'P 1'
#
loop_
_entity.id
_entity.type
_entity.pdbx_description
1 polymer ?
#
loop_
_entity_poly.entity_id
_entity_poly.type
_entity_poly.pdbx_seq_one_letter_code
_entity_poly.pdbx_strand_id
1 'polypeptide(L)'
;MGKRHPNLPAWQWRQYPQNHQHPTNLALHLIAVPLFIVGFLLIVSGVFSLSLASFAVGVIGIVAGLALQRHGHSLEAQASEPFSDRKDAVQRLVVEQFVTFPRFVLSGGWWRAWRQRHHH
;
A
#
# COMPACT_ATOMS: atom_id res chain seq x y z
N MET A 1 -18.12 18.59 9.60
CA MET A 1 -17.90 17.12 9.65
C MET A 1 -16.51 16.89 10.23
N GLY A 2 -16.39 16.19 11.36
CA GLY A 2 -15.09 15.87 11.96
C GLY A 2 -14.27 14.92 11.07
N LYS A 3 -12.94 14.96 11.16
CA LYS A 3 -12.08 13.98 10.47
C LYS A 3 -12.43 12.58 10.99
N ARG A 4 -12.88 11.65 10.13
CA ARG A 4 -13.25 10.26 10.50
C ARG A 4 -12.12 9.55 11.27
N HIS A 5 -10.87 9.85 10.92
CA HIS A 5 -9.68 9.38 11.64
C HIS A 5 -8.75 10.57 11.97
N PRO A 6 -8.85 11.16 13.19
CA PRO A 6 -8.06 12.35 13.55
C PRO A 6 -6.54 12.07 13.60
N ASN A 7 -6.14 10.83 13.86
CA ASN A 7 -4.76 10.35 13.70
C ASN A 7 -4.72 9.16 12.73
N LEU A 8 -4.74 9.48 11.43
CA LEU A 8 -4.80 8.49 10.35
C LEU A 8 -3.64 7.48 10.40
N PRO A 9 -2.35 7.88 10.52
CA PRO A 9 -1.26 6.89 10.56
C PRO A 9 -1.36 5.92 11.74
N ALA A 10 -1.72 6.40 12.93
CA ALA A 10 -1.86 5.54 14.10
C ALA A 10 -3.05 4.58 13.97
N TRP A 11 -4.17 5.05 13.40
CA TRP A 11 -5.32 4.20 13.11
C TRP A 11 -4.97 3.13 12.07
N GLN A 12 -4.37 3.52 10.93
CA GLN A 12 -4.04 2.59 9.83
C GLN A 12 -3.04 1.54 10.30
N TRP A 13 -2.05 1.93 11.10
CA TRP A 13 -1.10 0.99 11.72
C TRP A 13 -1.78 -0.07 12.59
N ARG A 14 -2.74 0.31 13.43
CA ARG A 14 -3.46 -0.63 14.31
C ARG A 14 -4.29 -1.65 13.51
N GLN A 15 -4.85 -1.23 12.38
CA GLN A 15 -5.68 -2.09 11.53
C GLN A 15 -4.86 -2.91 10.53
N TYR A 16 -3.62 -2.51 10.25
CA TYR A 16 -2.81 -3.08 9.17
C TYR A 16 -2.68 -4.60 9.22
N PRO A 17 -2.32 -5.23 10.35
CA PRO A 17 -2.16 -6.69 10.41
C PRO A 17 -3.49 -7.44 10.25
N GLN A 18 -4.61 -6.84 10.65
CA GLN A 18 -5.94 -7.46 10.53
C GLN A 18 -6.45 -7.45 9.09
N ASN A 19 -6.04 -6.43 8.31
CA ASN A 19 -6.45 -6.27 6.92
C ASN A 19 -5.49 -6.94 5.91
N HIS A 20 -4.44 -7.62 6.40
CA HIS A 20 -3.40 -8.27 5.60
C HIS A 20 -3.07 -9.66 6.17
N GLN A 21 -4.08 -10.50 6.32
CA GLN A 21 -3.90 -11.85 6.85
C GLN A 21 -3.57 -12.86 5.75
N HIS A 22 -4.04 -12.63 4.52
CA HIS A 22 -3.85 -13.55 3.42
C HIS A 22 -2.38 -13.55 2.96
N PRO A 23 -1.69 -14.70 2.93
CA PRO A 23 -0.24 -14.74 2.62
C PRO A 23 0.06 -14.23 1.21
N THR A 24 -0.81 -14.54 0.24
CA THR A 24 -0.68 -13.99 -1.12
C THR A 24 -0.86 -12.47 -1.14
N ASN A 25 -1.76 -11.91 -0.34
CA ASN A 25 -1.92 -10.46 -0.26
C ASN A 25 -0.63 -9.80 0.26
N LEU A 26 -0.03 -10.37 1.30
CA LEU A 26 1.24 -9.90 1.85
C LEU A 26 2.38 -9.99 0.82
N ALA A 27 2.49 -11.11 0.11
CA ALA A 27 3.50 -11.30 -0.94
C ALA A 27 3.32 -10.29 -2.09
N LEU A 28 2.08 -10.06 -2.51
CA LEU A 28 1.75 -9.05 -3.52
C LEU A 28 2.12 -7.65 -3.04
N HIS A 29 1.86 -7.30 -1.78
CA HIS A 29 2.23 -6.00 -1.21
C HIS A 29 3.76 -5.78 -1.16
N LEU A 30 4.54 -6.82 -0.86
CA LEU A 30 6.01 -6.76 -0.87
C LEU A 30 6.59 -6.40 -2.25
N ILE A 31 5.85 -6.64 -3.33
CA ILE A 31 6.23 -6.26 -4.70
C ILE A 31 5.57 -4.94 -5.09
N ALA A 32 4.27 -4.82 -4.80
CA ALA A 32 3.44 -3.73 -5.28
C ALA A 32 3.82 -2.37 -4.69
N VAL A 33 4.16 -2.32 -3.40
CA VAL A 33 4.53 -1.05 -2.73
C VAL A 33 5.88 -0.52 -3.24
N PRO A 34 6.96 -1.32 -3.32
CA PRO A 34 8.20 -0.86 -3.96
C PRO A 34 7.99 -0.42 -5.42
N LEU A 35 7.18 -1.17 -6.20
CA LEU A 35 6.87 -0.81 -7.57
C LEU A 35 6.14 0.53 -7.66
N PHE A 36 5.19 0.79 -6.75
CA PHE A 36 4.51 2.08 -6.65
C PHE A 36 5.49 3.20 -6.31
N ILE A 37 6.38 3.00 -5.32
CA ILE A 37 7.36 4.01 -4.91
C ILE A 37 8.32 4.35 -6.07
N VAL A 38 8.86 3.34 -6.75
CA VAL A 38 9.72 3.54 -7.92
C VAL A 38 8.95 4.24 -9.03
N GLY A 39 7.71 3.84 -9.30
CA GLY A 39 6.84 4.48 -10.27
C GLY A 39 6.64 5.97 -9.96
N PHE A 40 6.35 6.31 -8.70
CA PHE A 40 6.23 7.69 -8.23
C PHE A 40 7.52 8.49 -8.44
N LEU A 41 8.67 7.93 -8.07
CA LEU A 41 9.97 8.59 -8.24
C LEU A 41 10.30 8.82 -9.72
N LEU A 42 9.94 7.89 -10.61
CA LEU A 42 10.12 8.02 -12.05
C LEU A 42 9.20 9.09 -12.66
N ILE A 43 7.96 9.21 -12.19
CA ILE A 43 7.07 10.32 -12.58
C ILE A 43 7.70 11.65 -12.19
N VAL A 44 8.12 11.78 -10.93
CA VAL A 44 8.73 13.01 -10.41
C VAL A 44 10.00 13.35 -11.20
N SER A 45 10.90 12.39 -11.37
CA SER A 45 12.13 12.55 -12.16
C SER A 45 11.82 12.93 -13.61
N GLY A 46 10.86 12.26 -14.25
CA GLY A 46 10.45 12.53 -15.62
C GLY A 46 9.91 13.94 -15.82
N VAL A 47 9.14 14.46 -14.86
CA VAL A 47 8.65 15.85 -14.90
C VAL A 47 9.81 16.84 -14.79
N PHE A 48 10.72 16.66 -13.83
CA PHE A 48 11.84 17.59 -13.63
C PHE A 48 12.93 17.52 -14.72
N SER A 49 13.09 16.35 -15.35
CA SER A 49 14.05 16.14 -16.45
C SER A 49 13.42 16.33 -17.84
N LEU A 50 12.11 16.64 -17.92
CA LEU A 50 11.33 16.65 -19.16
C LEU A 50 11.44 15.34 -19.97
N SER A 51 11.61 14.21 -19.28
CA SER A 51 11.72 12.88 -19.87
C SER A 51 10.35 12.19 -19.93
N LEU A 52 9.74 12.19 -21.12
CA LEU A 52 8.47 11.49 -21.35
C LEU A 52 8.59 9.98 -21.10
N ALA A 53 9.75 9.38 -21.42
CA ALA A 53 10.01 7.97 -21.17
C ALA A 53 9.97 7.65 -19.66
N SER A 54 10.67 8.41 -18.83
CA SER A 54 10.67 8.21 -17.38
C SER A 54 9.28 8.41 -16.79
N PHE A 55 8.56 9.44 -17.25
CA PHE A 55 7.18 9.68 -16.85
C PHE A 55 6.26 8.50 -17.20
N ALA A 56 6.31 8.01 -18.44
CA ALA A 56 5.47 6.92 -18.91
C ALA A 56 5.74 5.60 -18.16
N VAL A 57 7.01 5.25 -17.97
CA VAL A 57 7.39 4.07 -17.16
C VAL A 57 6.89 4.24 -15.71
N GLY A 58 7.00 5.45 -15.16
CA GLY A 58 6.49 5.75 -13.83
C GLY A 58 4.97 5.55 -13.70
N VAL A 59 4.19 6.02 -14.67
CA VAL A 59 2.73 5.79 -14.73
C VAL A 59 2.40 4.30 -14.79
N ILE A 60 3.10 3.53 -15.62
CA ILE A 60 2.92 2.07 -15.70
C ILE A 60 3.21 1.42 -14.34
N GLY A 61 4.29 1.82 -13.67
CA GLY A 61 4.64 1.33 -12.33
C GLY A 61 3.55 1.61 -11.29
N ILE A 62 2.99 2.82 -11.28
CA ILE A 62 1.86 3.17 -10.40
C ILE A 62 0.65 2.28 -10.67
N VAL A 63 0.24 2.14 -11.94
CA VAL A 63 -0.94 1.35 -12.31
C VAL A 63 -0.75 -0.12 -11.94
N ALA A 64 0.42 -0.68 -12.24
CA ALA A 64 0.76 -2.06 -11.89
C ALA A 64 0.75 -2.27 -10.36
N GLY A 65 1.37 -1.37 -9.59
CA GLY A 65 1.36 -1.42 -8.13
C GLY A 65 -0.06 -1.35 -7.54
N LEU A 66 -0.93 -0.49 -8.08
CA LEU A 66 -2.32 -0.41 -7.65
C LEU A 66 -3.12 -1.67 -8.01
N ALA A 67 -2.91 -2.24 -9.19
CA ALA A 67 -3.59 -3.46 -9.62
C ALA A 67 -3.23 -4.67 -8.73
N LEU A 68 -1.94 -4.82 -8.40
CA LEU A 68 -1.47 -5.88 -7.50
C LEU A 68 -2.04 -5.74 -6.09
N GLN A 69 -2.06 -4.51 -5.53
CA GLN A 69 -2.66 -4.25 -4.21
C GLN A 69 -4.16 -4.56 -4.22
N ARG A 70 -4.89 -4.09 -5.24
CA ARG A 70 -6.32 -4.38 -5.38
C ARG A 70 -6.58 -5.88 -5.46
N HIS A 71 -5.78 -6.60 -6.23
CA HIS A 71 -5.91 -8.05 -6.32
C HIS A 71 -5.62 -8.72 -4.97
N GLY A 72 -4.54 -8.34 -4.29
CA GLY A 72 -4.22 -8.85 -2.96
C GLY A 72 -5.35 -8.63 -1.95
N HIS A 73 -5.88 -7.41 -1.86
CA HIS A 73 -7.00 -7.12 -0.95
C HIS A 73 -8.28 -7.89 -1.30
N SER A 74 -8.49 -8.27 -2.57
CA SER A 74 -9.66 -9.08 -2.95
C SER A 74 -9.60 -10.52 -2.41
N LEU A 75 -8.43 -10.98 -1.95
CA LEU A 75 -8.21 -12.29 -1.35
C LEU A 75 -8.45 -12.30 0.17
N GLU A 76 -8.59 -11.13 0.80
CA GLU A 76 -8.83 -11.04 2.24
C GLU A 76 -10.27 -11.44 2.58
N ALA A 77 -10.44 -12.23 3.64
CA ALA A 77 -11.76 -12.63 4.11
C ALA A 77 -12.58 -11.45 4.66
N GLN A 78 -11.89 -10.44 5.20
CA GLN A 78 -12.50 -9.21 5.69
C GLN A 78 -12.08 -8.05 4.79
N ALA A 79 -13.07 -7.40 4.18
CA ALA A 79 -12.83 -6.20 3.39
C ALA A 79 -12.36 -5.04 4.29
N SER A 80 -11.44 -4.23 3.78
CA SER A 80 -11.02 -3.01 4.46
C SER A 80 -12.18 -2.02 4.60
N GLU A 81 -12.12 -1.18 5.65
CA GLU A 81 -13.11 -0.13 5.87
C GLU A 81 -13.29 0.73 4.58
N PRO A 82 -14.53 0.92 4.09
CA PRO A 82 -14.77 1.69 2.87
C PRO A 82 -14.30 3.14 2.99
N PHE A 83 -13.78 3.69 1.90
CA PHE A 83 -13.38 5.09 1.83
C PHE A 83 -14.58 6.01 2.04
N SER A 84 -14.39 7.04 2.84
CA SER A 84 -15.42 8.05 3.13
C SER A 84 -15.63 8.99 1.95
N ASP A 85 -14.52 9.35 1.30
CA ASP A 85 -14.46 10.24 0.14
C ASP A 85 -13.13 10.03 -0.62
N ARG A 86 -12.91 10.79 -1.69
CA ARG A 86 -11.68 10.71 -2.50
C ARG A 86 -10.43 11.13 -1.72
N LYS A 87 -10.54 12.09 -0.81
CA LYS A 87 -9.42 12.59 -0.02
C LYS A 87 -8.96 11.51 0.97
N ASP A 88 -9.90 10.85 1.63
CA ASP A 88 -9.66 9.71 2.51
C ASP A 88 -8.96 8.57 1.74
N ALA A 89 -9.43 8.25 0.54
CA ALA A 89 -8.79 7.25 -0.33
C ALA A 89 -7.33 7.59 -0.65
N VAL A 90 -7.06 8.83 -1.10
CA VAL A 90 -5.70 9.28 -1.42
C VAL A 90 -4.82 9.31 -0.17
N GLN A 91 -5.33 9.80 0.96
CA GLN A 91 -4.56 9.86 2.21
C GLN A 91 -4.19 8.48 2.72
N ARG A 92 -5.14 7.54 2.74
CA ARG A 92 -4.88 6.14 3.14
C ARG A 92 -3.88 5.48 2.21
N LEU A 93 -4.01 5.67 0.89
CA LEU A 93 -3.07 5.14 -0.09
C LEU A 93 -1.65 5.67 0.16
N VAL A 94 -1.47 6.99 0.24
CA VAL A 94 -0.16 7.60 0.44
C VAL A 94 0.47 7.17 1.77
N VAL A 95 -0.30 7.19 2.85
CA VAL A 95 0.20 6.77 4.18
C VAL A 95 0.55 5.28 4.16
N GLU A 96 -0.20 4.45 3.43
CA GLU A 96 0.14 3.04 3.24
C GLU A 96 1.50 2.85 2.58
N GLN A 97 1.70 3.49 1.41
CA GLN A 97 2.88 3.28 0.59
C GLN A 97 4.16 3.77 1.28
N PHE A 98 4.11 4.93 1.93
CA PHE A 98 5.30 5.62 2.41
C PHE A 98 5.53 5.51 3.92
N VAL A 99 4.54 5.09 4.70
CA VAL A 99 4.64 5.04 6.16
C VAL A 99 4.27 3.66 6.70
N THR A 100 3.02 3.24 6.53
CA THR A 100 2.47 2.07 7.21
C THR A 100 3.13 0.79 6.72
N PHE A 101 3.19 0.55 5.41
CA PHE A 101 3.78 -0.67 4.87
C PHE A 101 5.29 -0.75 5.08
N PRO A 102 6.11 0.29 4.77
CA PRO A 102 7.54 0.25 5.08
C PRO A 102 7.80 -0.02 6.56
N ARG A 103 7.06 0.64 7.47
CA ARG A 103 7.15 0.38 8.91
C ARG A 103 6.76 -1.06 9.25
N PHE A 104 5.75 -1.62 8.60
CA PHE A 104 5.29 -3.00 8.82
C PHE A 104 6.36 -4.01 8.42
N VAL A 105 7.01 -3.79 7.27
CA VAL A 105 8.12 -4.60 6.79
C VAL A 105 9.32 -4.51 7.75
N LEU A 106 9.76 -3.28 8.07
CA LEU A 106 10.93 -3.03 8.92
C LEU A 106 10.74 -3.51 10.36
N SER A 107 9.52 -3.49 10.89
CA SER A 107 9.18 -4.03 12.22
C SER A 107 9.08 -5.55 12.28
N GLY A 108 9.34 -6.25 11.16
CA GLY A 108 9.17 -7.70 11.04
C GLY A 108 7.71 -8.17 11.16
N GLY A 109 6.74 -7.27 10.96
CA GLY A 109 5.31 -7.61 10.96
C GLY A 109 4.97 -8.65 9.90
N TRP A 110 5.53 -8.49 8.70
CA TRP A 110 5.38 -9.43 7.59
C TRP A 110 5.86 -10.84 7.94
N TRP A 111 7.03 -10.97 8.56
CA TRP A 111 7.59 -12.27 8.96
C TRP A 111 6.77 -12.94 10.07
N ARG A 112 6.23 -12.15 11.01
CA ARG A 112 5.34 -12.66 12.06
C ARG A 112 4.03 -13.19 11.48
N ALA A 113 3.39 -12.42 10.58
CA ALA A 113 2.19 -12.86 9.86
C ALA A 113 2.46 -14.13 9.04
N TRP A 114 3.61 -14.17 8.35
CA TRP A 114 4.04 -15.34 7.58
C TRP A 114 4.31 -16.57 8.45
N ARG A 115 4.78 -16.43 9.70
CA ARG A 115 4.99 -17.58 10.60
C ARG A 115 3.72 -18.10 11.25
N GLN A 116 2.77 -17.22 11.60
CA GLN A 116 1.49 -17.61 12.17
C GLN A 116 0.70 -18.57 11.26
N ARG A 117 0.95 -18.52 9.95
CA ARG A 117 0.37 -19.44 8.95
C ARG A 117 0.74 -20.92 9.13
N HIS A 118 1.84 -21.23 9.82
CA HIS A 118 2.31 -22.61 10.02
C HIS A 118 1.82 -23.25 11.32
N HIS A 119 1.02 -22.52 12.11
CA HIS A 119 0.43 -23.02 13.35
C HIS A 119 -1.06 -23.39 13.22
N HIS A 120 -1.59 -23.35 11.99
CA HIS A 120 -2.92 -23.82 11.60
C HIS A 120 -2.79 -24.96 10.61
#